data_AF-A0A7X6P5B8-F1
#
_entry.id   AF-A0A7X6P5B8-F1
#
_cell.length_a   1.000
_cell.length_b   1.000
_cell.length_c   1.000
_cell.angle_alpha   90.00
_cell.angle_beta   90.00
_cell.angle_gamma   90.00
#
_symmetry.space_group_name_H-M   'P 1'
#
loop_
_entity.id
_entity.type
_entity.pdbx_description
1 polymer ?
#
loop_
_entity_poly.entity_id
_entity_poly.type
_entity_poly.pdbx_seq_one_letter_code
_entity_poly.pdbx_strand_id
1 'polypeptide(L)'
;ADPLGGSWYVEALTDEIERQAEALFAHIVDLGDGSMLDGCVTGIEEGWFQGEIAEAAYQLERKLNDGRHIVVGVNACLEGNDEPQPEILYIDEAIEMQQIKRLAAVRHGRDGAHVAAALQRLRVEAADPEINLMPALLEASGAQATLGEMMSAMADVFGRWEETAKF
;
A
#
# COMPACT_ATOMS: atom_id res chain seq x y z
N ALA A 1 -14.31 28.12 9.78
CA ALA A 1 -15.62 28.26 9.14
C ALA A 1 -15.52 27.64 7.76
N ASP A 2 -16.52 26.88 7.33
CA ASP A 2 -16.58 26.29 6.00
C ASP A 2 -17.21 27.30 5.02
N PRO A 3 -16.43 27.86 4.07
CA PRO A 3 -16.92 28.92 3.17
C PRO A 3 -17.95 28.44 2.15
N LEU A 4 -18.09 27.13 1.94
CA LEU A 4 -19.11 26.55 1.06
C LEU A 4 -20.37 26.10 1.81
N GLY A 5 -20.31 26.09 3.15
CA GLY A 5 -21.41 25.69 4.01
C GLY A 5 -22.67 26.53 3.80
N GLY A 6 -23.81 25.86 3.63
CA GLY A 6 -25.10 26.45 3.31
C GLY A 6 -25.36 26.65 1.81
N SER A 7 -24.40 26.33 0.93
CA SER A 7 -24.65 26.25 -0.52
C SER A 7 -25.55 25.07 -0.83
N TRP A 8 -26.80 25.32 -1.21
CA TRP A 8 -27.78 24.25 -1.50
C TRP A 8 -27.24 23.15 -2.45
N TYR A 9 -26.48 23.54 -3.48
CA TYR A 9 -25.90 22.59 -4.43
C TYR A 9 -24.81 21.72 -3.79
N VAL A 10 -23.90 22.33 -3.02
CA VAL A 10 -22.79 21.60 -2.40
C VAL A 10 -23.32 20.72 -1.28
N GLU A 11 -24.23 21.22 -0.45
CA GLU A 11 -24.87 20.41 0.60
C GLU A 11 -25.60 19.20 0.01
N ALA A 12 -26.38 19.38 -1.07
CA ALA A 12 -27.06 18.26 -1.74
C ALA A 12 -26.07 17.23 -2.32
N LEU A 13 -24.91 17.65 -2.83
CA LEU A 13 -23.87 16.74 -3.29
C LEU A 13 -23.15 16.05 -2.14
N THR A 14 -22.95 16.75 -1.02
CA THR A 14 -22.39 16.17 0.22
C THR A 14 -23.30 15.06 0.72
N ASP A 15 -24.60 15.32 0.83
CA ASP A 15 -25.62 14.34 1.24
C ASP A 15 -25.63 13.12 0.30
N GLU A 16 -25.50 13.35 -1.01
CA GLU A 16 -25.51 12.25 -1.99
C GLU A 16 -24.24 11.38 -1.90
N ILE A 17 -23.07 11.98 -1.66
CA ILE A 17 -21.82 11.23 -1.42
C ILE A 17 -21.93 10.43 -0.12
N GLU A 18 -22.45 11.02 0.96
CA GLU A 18 -22.68 10.32 2.23
C GLU A 18 -23.60 9.11 2.02
N ARG A 19 -24.75 9.31 1.37
CA ARG A 19 -25.71 8.25 1.06
C ARG A 19 -25.09 7.10 0.27
N GLN A 20 -24.24 7.40 -0.72
CA GLN A 20 -23.55 6.37 -1.52
C GLN A 20 -22.47 5.65 -0.70
N ALA A 21 -21.72 6.37 0.12
CA ALA A 21 -20.71 5.79 1.00
C ALA A 21 -21.34 4.86 2.05
N GLU A 22 -22.45 5.27 2.67
CA GLU A 22 -23.20 4.43 3.61
C GLU A 22 -23.72 3.14 2.97
N ALA A 23 -24.17 3.21 1.71
CA ALA A 23 -24.60 2.01 0.97
C ALA A 23 -23.43 1.05 0.72
N LEU A 24 -22.23 1.55 0.41
CA LEU A 24 -21.02 0.74 0.28
C LEU A 24 -20.63 0.12 1.62
N PHE A 25 -20.68 0.87 2.72
CA PHE A 25 -20.41 0.35 4.06
C PHE A 25 -21.38 -0.74 4.46
N ALA A 26 -22.68 -0.58 4.17
CA ALA A 26 -23.68 -1.62 4.40
C ALA A 26 -23.35 -2.90 3.62
N HIS A 27 -22.95 -2.77 2.35
CA HIS A 27 -22.54 -3.92 1.55
C HIS A 27 -21.32 -4.64 2.15
N ILE A 28 -20.30 -3.90 2.59
CA ILE A 28 -19.11 -4.49 3.23
C ILE A 28 -19.50 -5.22 4.52
N VAL A 29 -20.38 -4.62 5.34
CA VAL A 29 -20.89 -5.26 6.56
C VAL A 29 -21.64 -6.56 6.24
N ASP A 30 -22.43 -6.58 5.16
CA ASP A 30 -23.13 -7.78 4.70
C ASP A 30 -22.18 -8.88 4.23
N LEU A 31 -21.07 -8.54 3.56
CA LEU A 31 -20.00 -9.50 3.19
C LEU A 31 -19.35 -10.16 4.41
N GLY A 32 -19.34 -9.46 5.54
CA GLY A 32 -18.75 -9.90 6.80
C GLY A 32 -19.75 -10.46 7.81
N ASP A 33 -20.94 -10.88 7.38
CA ASP A 33 -22.01 -11.38 8.26
C ASP A 33 -22.33 -10.43 9.44
N GLY A 34 -22.26 -9.11 9.21
CA GLY A 34 -22.53 -8.08 10.22
C GLY A 34 -21.27 -7.45 10.83
N SER A 35 -20.06 -7.90 10.48
CA SER A 35 -18.78 -7.36 10.94
C SER A 35 -18.08 -6.59 9.83
N MET A 36 -17.80 -5.31 10.06
CA MET A 36 -17.04 -4.48 9.10
C MET A 36 -15.61 -5.02 8.89
N LEU A 37 -14.98 -5.52 9.95
CA LEU A 37 -13.61 -6.06 9.86
C LEU A 37 -13.58 -7.30 8.97
N ASP A 38 -14.48 -8.25 9.25
CA ASP A 38 -14.53 -9.51 8.50
C ASP A 38 -14.97 -9.24 7.06
N GLY A 39 -15.89 -8.30 6.85
CA GLY A 39 -16.31 -7.87 5.51
C GLY A 39 -15.18 -7.28 4.68
N CYS A 40 -14.32 -6.45 5.29
CA CYS A 40 -13.11 -5.95 4.64
C CYS A 40 -12.14 -7.08 4.30
N VAL A 41 -11.90 -8.02 5.22
CA VAL A 41 -10.99 -9.16 4.99
C VAL A 41 -11.53 -10.03 3.86
N THR A 42 -12.79 -10.44 3.92
CA THR A 42 -13.48 -11.20 2.86
C THR A 42 -13.41 -10.46 1.53
N GLY A 43 -13.71 -9.16 1.50
CA GLY A 43 -13.64 -8.37 0.27
C GLY A 43 -12.24 -8.33 -0.36
N ILE A 44 -11.18 -8.33 0.45
CA ILE A 44 -9.79 -8.42 -0.03
C ILE A 44 -9.49 -9.83 -0.57
N GLU A 45 -9.86 -10.88 0.16
CA GLU A 45 -9.62 -12.28 -0.23
C GLU A 45 -10.42 -12.68 -1.48
N GLU A 46 -11.62 -12.12 -1.63
CA GLU A 46 -12.49 -12.31 -2.79
C GLU A 46 -12.09 -11.46 -3.99
N GLY A 47 -11.24 -10.45 -3.79
CA GLY A 47 -10.79 -9.53 -4.85
C GLY A 47 -11.83 -8.47 -5.22
N TRP A 48 -12.85 -8.27 -4.38
CA TRP A 48 -13.96 -7.36 -4.66
C TRP A 48 -13.47 -5.91 -4.79
N PHE A 49 -12.66 -5.42 -3.84
CA PHE A 49 -12.13 -4.06 -3.90
C PHE A 49 -11.26 -3.82 -5.14
N GLN A 50 -10.39 -4.77 -5.48
CA GLN A 50 -9.57 -4.70 -6.69
C GLN A 50 -10.45 -4.67 -7.94
N GLY A 51 -11.51 -5.48 -7.98
CA GLY A 51 -12.50 -5.50 -9.07
C GLY A 51 -13.20 -4.15 -9.25
N GLU A 52 -13.72 -3.57 -8.18
CA GLU A 52 -14.39 -2.25 -8.21
C GLU A 52 -13.44 -1.13 -8.67
N ILE A 53 -12.20 -1.13 -8.19
CA ILE A 53 -11.17 -0.17 -8.61
C ILE A 53 -10.82 -0.35 -10.09
N ALA A 54 -10.66 -1.61 -10.53
CA ALA A 54 -10.34 -1.92 -11.93
C ALA A 54 -11.49 -1.54 -12.87
N GLU A 55 -12.74 -1.81 -12.50
CA GLU A 55 -13.91 -1.41 -13.29
C GLU A 55 -14.01 0.12 -13.38
N ALA A 56 -13.80 0.84 -12.27
CA ALA A 56 -13.78 2.30 -12.28
C ALA A 56 -12.67 2.86 -13.20
N ALA A 57 -11.47 2.27 -13.15
CA ALA A 57 -10.36 2.63 -14.03
C ALA A 57 -10.68 2.35 -15.50
N TYR A 58 -11.26 1.18 -15.81
CA TYR A 58 -11.69 0.82 -17.15
C TYR A 58 -12.77 1.77 -17.70
N GLN A 59 -13.76 2.15 -16.88
CA GLN A 59 -14.78 3.12 -17.26
C GLN A 59 -14.20 4.50 -17.53
N LEU A 60 -13.20 4.94 -16.75
CA LEU A 60 -12.49 6.19 -17.00
C LEU A 60 -11.72 6.13 -18.31
N GLU A 61 -10.96 5.07 -18.55
CA GLU A 61 -10.20 4.85 -19.79
C GLU A 61 -11.13 4.86 -21.00
N ARG A 62 -12.28 4.18 -20.93
CA ARG A 62 -13.29 4.22 -21.98
C ARG A 62 -13.80 5.64 -22.24
N LYS A 63 -14.08 6.43 -21.20
CA LYS A 63 -14.50 7.83 -21.36
C LYS A 63 -13.41 8.70 -21.99
N LEU A 64 -12.13 8.45 -21.67
CA LEU A 64 -10.98 9.15 -22.29
C LEU A 64 -10.89 8.81 -23.79
N ASN A 65 -10.97 7.53 -24.13
CA ASN A 65 -10.88 7.03 -25.50
C ASN A 65 -12.07 7.47 -26.36
N ASP A 66 -13.27 7.53 -25.78
CA ASP A 66 -14.48 8.03 -26.44
C ASP A 66 -14.53 9.57 -26.53
N GLY A 67 -13.55 10.28 -25.96
CA GLY A 67 -13.52 11.75 -25.91
C GLY A 67 -14.60 12.39 -25.00
N ARG A 68 -15.24 11.59 -24.15
CA ARG A 68 -16.25 12.05 -23.17
C ARG A 68 -15.62 12.66 -21.93
N HIS A 69 -14.37 12.31 -21.64
CA HIS A 69 -13.55 12.94 -20.62
C HIS A 69 -12.35 13.60 -21.29
N ILE A 70 -12.23 14.93 -21.14
CA ILE A 70 -11.20 15.72 -21.82
C ILE A 70 -10.04 15.98 -20.86
N VAL A 71 -8.84 15.61 -21.30
CA VAL A 71 -7.57 15.92 -20.63
C VAL A 71 -6.75 16.78 -21.58
N VAL A 72 -6.64 18.07 -21.23
CA VAL A 72 -5.93 19.08 -22.01
C VAL A 72 -4.45 18.69 -22.15
N GLY A 73 -3.93 18.73 -23.38
CA GLY A 73 -2.56 18.33 -23.71
C GLY A 73 -2.37 16.82 -23.89
N VAL A 74 -3.41 16.01 -23.66
CA VAL A 74 -3.35 14.55 -23.81
C VAL A 74 -4.28 14.05 -24.92
N ASN A 75 -5.59 14.32 -24.83
CA ASN A 75 -6.57 13.89 -25.83
C ASN A 75 -7.33 15.05 -26.50
N ALA A 76 -7.16 16.29 -26.03
CA ALA A 76 -7.62 17.50 -26.69
C ALA A 76 -6.65 18.66 -26.42
N CYS A 77 -6.72 19.70 -27.25
CA CYS A 77 -5.89 20.91 -27.10
C CYS A 77 -4.39 20.55 -27.00
N LEU A 78 -3.85 19.84 -28.00
CA LEU A 78 -2.50 19.23 -27.97
C LEU A 78 -1.37 20.21 -28.30
N GLU A 79 -1.70 21.44 -28.71
CA GLU A 79 -0.73 22.47 -29.08
C GLU A 79 -0.06 23.09 -27.83
N GLY A 80 1.19 23.54 -27.97
CA GLY A 80 1.89 24.29 -26.91
C GLY A 80 2.89 23.50 -26.06
N ASN A 81 3.31 22.31 -26.50
CA ASN A 81 4.29 21.46 -25.81
C ASN A 81 5.62 21.33 -26.59
N ASP A 82 6.09 22.43 -27.19
CA ASP A 82 7.33 22.47 -27.98
C ASP A 82 8.59 22.65 -27.10
N GLU A 83 8.41 22.80 -25.79
CA GLU A 83 9.51 22.95 -24.84
C GLU A 83 10.27 21.63 -24.66
N PRO A 84 11.60 21.67 -24.45
CA PRO A 84 12.36 20.49 -24.09
C PRO A 84 11.77 19.82 -22.85
N GLN A 85 11.61 18.51 -22.89
CA GLN A 85 11.19 17.73 -21.71
C GLN A 85 12.16 17.99 -20.56
N PRO A 86 11.66 18.14 -19.32
CA PRO A 86 12.53 18.35 -18.16
C PRO A 86 13.48 17.16 -17.99
N GLU A 87 14.68 17.44 -17.51
CA GLU A 87 15.61 16.39 -17.12
C GLU A 87 14.96 15.54 -16.01
N ILE A 88 14.83 14.24 -16.26
CA ILE A 88 14.27 13.30 -15.30
C ILE A 88 15.36 12.84 -14.32
N LEU A 89 14.97 12.60 -13.06
CA LEU A 89 15.86 12.00 -12.08
C LEU A 89 16.24 10.58 -12.54
N TYR A 90 17.51 10.40 -12.89
CA TYR A 90 18.07 9.08 -13.16
C TYR A 90 18.71 8.51 -11.88
N ILE A 91 18.36 7.28 -11.52
CA ILE A 91 18.94 6.56 -10.39
C ILE A 91 20.02 5.63 -10.95
N ASP A 92 21.27 5.91 -10.61
CA ASP A 92 22.44 5.19 -11.12
C ASP A 92 22.59 3.80 -10.49
N GLU A 93 22.98 2.80 -11.29
CA GLU A 93 23.23 1.42 -10.85
C GLU A 93 24.34 1.32 -9.79
N ALA A 94 25.28 2.28 -9.76
CA ALA A 94 26.32 2.36 -8.74
C ALA A 94 25.77 2.47 -7.32
N ILE A 95 24.52 2.94 -7.15
CA ILE A 95 23.84 2.96 -5.84
C ILE A 95 23.68 1.54 -5.29
N GLU A 96 23.35 0.55 -6.12
CA GLU A 96 23.23 -0.85 -5.69
C GLU A 96 24.58 -1.36 -5.15
N MET A 97 25.66 -1.12 -5.90
CA MET A 97 27.01 -1.52 -5.49
C MET A 97 27.41 -0.90 -4.15
N GLN A 98 27.06 0.39 -3.94
CA GLN A 98 27.30 1.08 -2.67
C GLN A 98 26.49 0.45 -1.52
N GLN A 99 25.22 0.11 -1.75
CA GLN A 99 24.39 -0.53 -0.72
C GLN A 99 24.87 -1.94 -0.37
N ILE A 100 25.27 -2.75 -1.36
CA ILE A 100 25.85 -4.08 -1.13
C ILE A 100 27.11 -3.96 -0.28
N LYS A 101 28.00 -3.02 -0.61
CA LYS A 101 29.23 -2.79 0.16
C LYS A 101 28.93 -2.36 1.60
N ARG A 102 27.96 -1.46 1.80
CA ARG A 102 27.53 -1.02 3.14
C ARG A 102 26.95 -2.19 3.95
N LEU A 103 26.10 -2.99 3.32
CA LEU A 103 25.48 -4.17 3.93
C LEU A 103 26.54 -5.19 4.36
N ALA A 104 27.53 -5.47 3.50
CA ALA A 104 28.64 -6.36 3.81
C ALA A 104 29.46 -5.86 5.01
N ALA A 105 29.74 -4.55 5.07
CA ALA A 105 30.45 -3.93 6.18
C ALA A 105 29.68 -4.08 7.51
N VAL A 106 28.37 -3.83 7.50
CA VAL A 106 27.51 -4.03 8.70
C VAL A 106 27.53 -5.49 9.14
N ARG A 107 27.36 -6.43 8.19
CA ARG A 107 27.36 -7.87 8.50
C ARG A 107 28.68 -8.37 9.06
N HIS A 108 29.80 -7.80 8.60
CA HIS A 108 31.13 -8.17 9.08
C HIS A 108 31.47 -7.56 10.45
N GLY A 109 31.01 -6.33 10.73
CA GLY A 109 31.36 -5.60 11.94
C GLY A 109 30.45 -5.83 13.15
N ARG A 110 29.29 -6.48 12.96
CA ARG A 110 28.31 -6.70 14.03
C ARG A 110 28.61 -7.94 14.87
N ASP A 111 28.06 -7.99 16.08
CA ASP A 111 28.05 -9.20 16.92
C ASP A 111 27.03 -10.21 16.37
N GLY A 112 27.53 -11.26 15.72
CA GLY A 112 26.70 -12.30 15.12
C GLY A 112 25.87 -13.10 16.13
N ALA A 113 26.36 -13.31 17.34
CA ALA A 113 25.62 -14.03 18.38
C ALA A 113 24.47 -13.17 18.92
N HIS A 114 24.71 -11.87 19.12
CA HIS A 114 23.68 -10.94 19.54
C HIS A 114 22.57 -10.81 18.49
N VAL A 115 22.93 -10.70 17.20
CA VAL A 115 21.96 -10.68 16.09
C VAL A 115 21.12 -11.96 16.06
N ALA A 116 21.77 -13.13 16.17
CA ALA A 116 21.06 -14.40 16.14
C ALA A 116 20.07 -14.53 17.32
N ALA A 117 20.45 -14.08 18.51
CA ALA A 117 19.57 -14.06 19.68
C ALA A 117 18.37 -13.12 19.47
N ALA A 118 18.61 -11.89 18.99
CA ALA A 118 17.55 -10.93 18.74
C ALA A 118 16.56 -11.40 17.66
N LEU A 119 17.06 -12.00 16.56
CA LEU A 119 16.21 -12.57 15.52
C LEU A 119 15.42 -13.80 16.01
N GLN A 120 16.01 -14.62 16.88
CA GLN A 120 15.30 -15.75 17.47
C GLN A 120 14.20 -15.29 18.41
N ARG A 121 14.46 -14.25 19.21
CA ARG A 121 13.44 -13.62 20.04
C ARG A 121 12.28 -13.11 19.19
N LEU A 122 12.58 -12.37 18.12
CA LEU A 122 11.56 -11.89 17.18
C LEU A 122 10.72 -13.03 16.60
N ARG A 123 11.35 -14.13 16.18
CA ARG A 123 10.64 -15.32 15.68
C ARG A 123 9.73 -15.96 16.73
N VAL A 124 10.17 -16.06 17.98
CA VAL A 124 9.36 -16.65 19.07
C VAL A 124 8.18 -15.75 19.41
N GLU A 125 8.42 -14.44 19.58
CA GLU A 125 7.35 -13.50 19.89
C GLU A 125 6.35 -13.37 18.73
N ALA A 126 6.78 -13.49 17.47
CA ALA A 126 5.91 -13.48 16.30
C ALA A 126 4.89 -14.63 16.27
N ALA A 127 5.15 -15.74 16.98
CA ALA A 127 4.22 -16.87 17.03
C ALA A 127 3.02 -16.64 17.97
N ASP A 128 3.07 -15.61 18.81
CA ASP A 128 2.00 -15.28 19.75
C ASP A 128 1.28 -13.99 19.31
N PRO A 129 0.01 -14.07 18.89
CA PRO A 129 -0.73 -12.90 18.41
C PRO A 129 -0.99 -11.84 19.50
N GLU A 130 -0.85 -12.19 20.78
CA GLU A 130 -1.05 -11.26 21.89
C GLU A 130 0.22 -10.45 22.22
N ILE A 131 1.36 -10.79 21.62
CA ILE A 131 2.63 -10.11 21.88
C ILE A 131 2.85 -8.97 20.88
N ASN A 132 3.14 -7.79 21.42
CA ASN A 132 3.60 -6.66 20.62
C ASN A 132 5.06 -6.89 20.16
N LEU A 133 5.28 -6.96 18.84
CA LEU A 133 6.60 -7.21 18.26
C LEU A 133 7.55 -6.00 18.23
N MET A 134 7.05 -4.79 18.49
CA MET A 134 7.88 -3.57 18.43
C MET A 134 9.14 -3.63 19.30
N PRO A 135 9.11 -4.11 20.56
CA PRO A 135 10.32 -4.26 21.36
C PRO A 135 11.36 -5.20 20.73
N ALA A 136 10.94 -6.36 20.19
CA ALA A 136 11.85 -7.29 19.52
C ALA A 136 12.42 -6.72 18.21
N LEU A 137 11.62 -5.96 17.45
CA LEU A 137 12.08 -5.25 16.25
C LEU A 137 13.13 -4.18 16.58
N LEU A 138 12.92 -3.41 17.65
CA LEU A 138 13.89 -2.41 18.12
C LEU A 138 15.19 -3.07 18.60
N GLU A 139 15.11 -4.19 19.32
CA GLU A 139 16.29 -4.96 19.72
C GLU A 139 17.06 -5.50 18.52
N ALA A 140 16.36 -6.12 17.55
CA ALA A 140 16.99 -6.62 16.33
C ALA A 140 17.67 -5.49 15.56
N SER A 141 17.04 -4.32 15.46
CA SER A 141 17.62 -3.14 14.82
C SER A 141 18.86 -2.65 15.57
N GLY A 142 18.79 -2.57 16.90
CA GLY A 142 19.92 -2.22 17.76
C GLY A 142 21.09 -3.21 17.68
N ALA A 143 20.81 -4.49 17.46
CA ALA A 143 21.80 -5.53 17.20
C ALA A 143 22.40 -5.49 15.78
N GLN A 144 21.93 -4.58 14.92
CA GLN A 144 22.31 -4.48 13.51
C GLN A 144 21.86 -5.69 12.67
N ALA A 145 20.72 -6.30 13.02
CA ALA A 145 20.00 -7.16 12.09
C ALA A 145 19.50 -6.31 10.91
N THR A 146 19.50 -6.90 9.73
CA THR A 146 19.07 -6.23 8.50
C THR A 146 17.56 -6.38 8.32
N LEU A 147 16.95 -5.47 7.57
CA LEU A 147 15.52 -5.56 7.25
C LEU A 147 15.16 -6.93 6.65
N GLY A 148 15.97 -7.43 5.72
CA GLY A 148 15.75 -8.74 5.11
C GLY A 148 15.82 -9.90 6.10
N GLU A 149 16.69 -9.84 7.12
CA GLU A 149 16.78 -10.86 8.16
C GLU A 149 15.58 -10.83 9.11
N MET A 150 15.13 -9.64 9.51
CA MET A 150 13.91 -9.48 10.33
C MET A 150 12.67 -9.97 9.59
N MET A 151 12.52 -9.57 8.32
CA MET A 151 11.41 -10.02 7.48
C MET A 151 11.45 -11.53 7.26
N SER A 152 12.63 -12.12 7.10
CA SER A 152 12.75 -13.58 6.97
C SER A 152 12.38 -14.30 8.27
N ALA A 153 12.81 -13.79 9.43
CA ALA A 153 12.45 -14.38 10.72
C ALA A 153 10.92 -14.35 10.98
N MET A 154 10.24 -13.28 10.58
CA MET A 154 8.77 -13.20 10.65
C MET A 154 8.09 -14.07 9.58
N ALA A 155 8.64 -14.13 8.37
CA ALA A 155 8.10 -14.97 7.29
C ALA A 155 8.17 -16.47 7.62
N ASP A 156 9.12 -16.92 8.44
CA ASP A 156 9.16 -18.31 8.93
C ASP A 156 7.91 -18.68 9.78
N VAL A 157 7.24 -17.69 10.36
CA VAL A 157 6.06 -17.86 11.22
C VAL A 157 4.77 -17.56 10.45
N PHE A 158 4.72 -16.41 9.76
CA PHE A 158 3.52 -15.93 9.07
C PHE A 158 3.38 -16.47 7.64
N GLY A 159 4.46 -17.00 7.07
CA GLY A 159 4.55 -17.23 5.64
C GLY A 159 4.73 -15.93 4.85
N ARG A 160 4.49 -16.00 3.54
CA ARG A 160 4.49 -14.86 2.63
C ARG A 160 3.15 -14.83 1.93
N TRP A 161 2.53 -13.66 1.87
CA TRP A 161 1.29 -13.47 1.12
C TRP A 161 1.58 -13.50 -0.37
N GLU A 162 0.75 -14.23 -1.12
CA GLU A 162 0.74 -14.27 -2.57
C GLU A 162 -0.67 -13.95 -3.07
N GLU A 163 -0.76 -13.07 -4.05
CA GLU A 163 -2.03 -12.71 -4.65
C GLU A 163 -2.56 -13.87 -5.49
N THR A 164 -3.80 -14.29 -5.22
CA THR A 164 -4.50 -15.21 -6.12
C THR A 164 -5.20 -14.38 -7.19
N ALA A 165 -4.61 -14.28 -8.38
CA ALA A 165 -5.22 -13.58 -9.50
C ALA A 165 -6.57 -14.21 -9.85
N LYS A 166 -7.66 -13.46 -9.63
CA LYS A 166 -9.02 -13.81 -10.03
C LYS A 166 -9.36 -12.94 -11.25
N PHE A 167 -9.49 -13.57 -12.42
CA PHE A 167 -9.87 -12.93 -13.69
C PHE A 167 -11.36 -13.08 -13.94
#